data_AF-A0A2V9JYF3-F1
#
_entry.id   AF-A0A2V9JYF3-F1
#
_cell.length_a   1.000
_cell.length_b   1.000
_cell.length_c   1.000
_cell.angle_alpha   90.00
_cell.angle_beta   90.00
_cell.angle_gamma   90.00
#
_symmetry.space_group_name_H-M   'P 1'
#
loop_
_entity.id
_entity.type
_entity.pdbx_description
1 polymer ?
#
loop_
_entity_poly.entity_id
_entity_poly.type
_entity_poly.pdbx_seq_one_letter_code
_entity_poly.pdbx_strand_id
1 'polypeptide(L)'
;MDHPKDEDLILHYYGEGEDALSLEAHLASCEGCREAYAALERDLAAVLEALPVPARGEDYGRRVWQRLSPRLERRRWWEILAPRRLAAFASIAALVVAAFLVGRYAPKPQPAPPETVSEQARLRILLADVGEHLERCQRAVIELVNTNGAVDISTEQAWTEELVAANRLYRRAAEAAGERTMASVLEELERTLVEIANSPPKLTSTDLRELRQRIAEQGILFKLRVFGSQLEAREQASARERARRTS
;
A
#
# COMPACT_ATOMS: atom_id res chain seq x y z
N MET A 1 20.88 30.67 -5.23
CA MET A 1 19.43 30.63 -5.45
C MET A 1 19.27 29.93 -6.77
N ASP A 2 19.11 28.61 -6.70
CA ASP A 2 18.98 27.76 -7.89
C ASP A 2 17.48 27.58 -8.13
N HIS A 3 17.03 27.85 -9.36
CA HIS A 3 15.63 27.70 -9.73
C HIS A 3 15.45 26.33 -10.40
N PRO A 4 14.34 25.63 -10.15
CA PRO A 4 14.05 24.36 -10.81
C PRO A 4 13.97 24.55 -12.31
N LYS A 5 14.40 23.53 -13.06
CA LYS A 5 14.30 23.54 -14.52
C LYS A 5 12.86 23.26 -14.94
N ASP A 6 12.52 23.66 -16.16
CA ASP A 6 11.20 23.36 -16.74
C ASP A 6 10.91 21.85 -16.76
N GLU A 7 11.93 21.02 -16.97
CA GLU A 7 11.84 19.55 -16.91
C GLU A 7 11.36 19.06 -15.53
N ASP A 8 11.88 19.65 -14.45
CA ASP A 8 11.50 19.30 -13.08
C ASP A 8 10.06 19.72 -12.79
N LEU A 9 9.63 20.88 -13.31
CA LEU A 9 8.26 21.37 -13.22
C LEU A 9 7.27 20.49 -14.00
N ILE A 10 7.66 20.01 -15.19
CA ILE A 10 6.85 19.08 -15.99
C ILE A 10 6.73 17.73 -15.28
N LEU A 11 7.83 17.17 -14.78
CA LEU A 11 7.80 15.91 -14.02
C LEU A 11 6.96 16.05 -12.75
N HIS A 12 7.03 17.20 -12.08
CA HIS A 12 6.18 17.50 -10.94
C HIS A 12 4.69 17.53 -11.31
N TYR A 13 4.33 18.14 -12.43
CA TYR A 13 2.95 18.16 -12.94
C TYR A 13 2.39 16.74 -13.20
N TYR A 14 3.20 15.82 -13.73
CA TYR A 14 2.78 14.43 -13.95
C TYR A 14 2.93 13.52 -12.72
N GLY A 15 3.46 14.03 -11.61
CA GLY A 15 3.70 13.24 -10.39
C GLY A 15 4.90 12.28 -10.51
N GLU A 16 5.82 12.54 -11.44
CA GLU A 16 6.99 11.73 -11.76
C GLU A 16 8.32 12.37 -11.27
N GLY A 17 8.26 13.47 -10.52
CA GLY A 17 9.45 14.16 -10.01
C GLY A 17 10.13 13.43 -8.84
N GLU A 18 11.46 13.32 -8.88
CA GLU A 18 12.26 12.63 -7.85
C GLU A 18 12.26 13.37 -6.49
N ASP A 19 12.23 14.71 -6.50
CA ASP A 19 12.35 15.56 -5.30
C ASP A 19 11.14 16.49 -5.09
N ALA A 20 9.92 15.94 -5.24
CA ALA A 20 8.67 16.71 -5.18
C ALA A 20 8.53 17.60 -3.93
N LEU A 21 8.96 17.13 -2.74
CA LEU A 21 8.88 17.90 -1.50
C LEU A 21 9.81 19.13 -1.48
N SER A 22 11.02 18.99 -2.04
CA SER A 22 11.98 20.09 -2.14
C SER A 22 11.48 21.15 -3.12
N LEU A 23 10.92 20.68 -4.24
CA LEU A 23 10.34 21.54 -5.27
C LEU A 23 9.09 22.27 -4.77
N GLU A 24 8.19 21.60 -4.04
CA GLU A 24 7.02 22.22 -3.42
C GLU A 24 7.41 23.29 -2.40
N ALA A 25 8.42 23.02 -1.56
CA ALA A 25 8.96 24.01 -0.63
C ALA A 25 9.58 25.22 -1.36
N HIS A 26 10.23 24.99 -2.51
CA HIS A 26 10.74 26.06 -3.36
C HIS A 26 9.59 26.87 -3.99
N LEU A 27 8.57 26.21 -4.53
CA LEU A 27 7.38 26.86 -5.08
C LEU A 27 6.63 27.65 -3.99
N ALA A 28 6.57 27.16 -2.74
CA ALA A 28 5.97 27.92 -1.64
C ALA A 28 6.74 29.20 -1.28
N SER A 29 8.06 29.24 -1.52
CA SER A 29 8.94 30.35 -1.13
C SER A 29 9.33 31.29 -2.28
N CYS A 30 9.25 30.86 -3.53
CA CYS A 30 9.66 31.63 -4.71
C CYS A 30 8.47 32.01 -5.61
N GLU A 31 8.19 33.32 -5.71
CA GLU A 31 7.10 33.85 -6.53
C GLU A 31 7.32 33.61 -8.03
N GLY A 32 8.53 33.85 -8.55
CA GLY A 32 8.83 33.63 -9.97
C GLY A 32 8.64 32.18 -10.42
N CYS A 33 8.98 31.21 -9.56
CA CYS A 33 8.77 29.79 -9.88
C CYS A 33 7.29 29.41 -9.81
N ARG A 34 6.48 30.02 -8.93
CA ARG A 34 5.02 29.81 -8.94
C ARG A 34 4.38 30.34 -10.20
N GLU A 35 4.79 31.53 -10.66
CA GLU A 35 4.27 32.11 -11.90
C GLU A 35 4.64 31.25 -13.11
N ALA A 36 5.88 30.78 -13.18
CA ALA A 36 6.34 29.87 -14.22
C ALA A 36 5.56 28.54 -14.20
N TYR A 37 5.35 27.95 -13.03
CA TYR A 37 4.58 26.72 -12.89
C TYR A 37 3.11 26.91 -13.28
N ALA A 38 2.46 27.99 -12.84
CA ALA A 38 1.07 28.30 -13.21
C ALA A 38 0.91 28.63 -14.70
N ALA A 39 1.97 29.11 -15.38
CA ALA A 39 1.98 29.24 -16.83
C ALA A 39 2.03 27.88 -17.52
N LEU A 40 2.94 27.01 -17.06
CA LEU A 40 3.06 25.64 -17.56
C LEU A 40 1.76 24.84 -17.40
N GLU A 41 1.09 24.92 -16.24
CA GLU A 41 -0.19 24.25 -15.99
C GLU A 41 -1.27 24.68 -17.00
N ARG A 42 -1.35 25.99 -17.30
CA ARG A 42 -2.31 26.51 -18.29
C ARG A 42 -2.01 25.99 -19.69
N ASP A 43 -0.74 25.97 -20.09
CA ASP A 43 -0.33 25.48 -21.41
C ASP A 43 -0.63 23.97 -21.56
N LEU A 44 -0.32 23.16 -20.54
CA LEU A 44 -0.61 21.73 -20.55
C LEU A 44 -2.12 21.43 -20.53
N ALA A 45 -2.89 22.17 -19.73
CA ALA A 45 -4.35 22.05 -19.71
C ALA A 45 -4.97 22.38 -21.09
N ALA A 46 -4.48 23.43 -21.75
CA ALA A 46 -4.95 23.81 -23.09
C ALA A 46 -4.70 22.70 -24.13
N VAL A 47 -3.56 21.99 -24.05
CA VAL A 47 -3.25 20.85 -24.93
C VAL A 47 -4.21 19.68 -24.69
N LEU A 48 -4.51 19.37 -23.42
CA LEU A 48 -5.45 18.32 -23.03
C LEU A 48 -6.87 18.61 -23.52
N GLU A 49 -7.32 19.86 -23.45
CA GLU A 49 -8.63 20.27 -23.98
C GLU A 49 -8.69 20.23 -25.51
N ALA A 50 -7.60 20.59 -26.19
CA ALA A 50 -7.52 20.58 -27.64
C ALA A 50 -7.50 19.17 -28.25
N LEU A 51 -7.14 18.15 -27.47
CA LEU A 51 -7.06 16.75 -27.90
C LEU A 51 -8.17 15.92 -27.24
N PRO A 52 -9.41 15.97 -27.77
CA PRO A 52 -10.49 15.17 -27.23
C PRO A 52 -10.12 13.69 -27.31
N VAL A 53 -10.29 12.97 -26.19
CA VAL A 53 -10.07 11.53 -26.14
C VAL A 53 -11.03 10.88 -27.16
N PRO A 54 -10.52 10.13 -28.15
CA PRO A 54 -11.37 9.54 -29.17
C PRO A 54 -12.36 8.58 -28.52
N ALA A 55 -13.64 8.69 -28.91
CA ALA A 55 -14.69 7.80 -28.45
C ALA A 55 -14.29 6.35 -28.76
N ARG A 56 -14.16 5.54 -27.71
CA ARG A 56 -13.84 4.13 -27.84
C ARG A 56 -15.15 3.37 -28.07
N GLY A 57 -15.16 2.45 -29.04
CA GLY A 57 -16.33 1.61 -29.28
C GLY A 57 -16.71 0.79 -28.04
N GLU A 58 -17.99 0.43 -27.92
CA GLU A 58 -18.57 -0.22 -26.73
C GLU A 58 -17.83 -1.51 -26.31
N ASP A 59 -17.27 -2.24 -27.28
CA ASP A 59 -16.49 -3.46 -27.06
C ASP A 59 -15.04 -3.23 -26.59
N TYR A 60 -14.57 -1.99 -26.49
CA TYR A 60 -13.18 -1.69 -26.11
C TYR A 60 -12.82 -2.31 -24.77
N GLY A 61 -13.67 -2.13 -23.76
CA GLY A 61 -13.46 -2.70 -22.42
C GLY A 61 -13.35 -4.23 -22.47
N ARG A 62 -14.24 -4.89 -23.23
CA ARG A 62 -14.24 -6.35 -23.42
C ARG A 62 -12.95 -6.83 -24.09
N ARG A 63 -12.48 -6.15 -25.15
CA ARG A 63 -11.24 -6.51 -25.85
C ARG A 63 -10.00 -6.31 -24.99
N VAL A 64 -9.96 -5.26 -24.18
CA VAL A 64 -8.85 -5.03 -23.24
C VAL A 64 -8.87 -6.10 -22.15
N TRP A 65 -10.03 -6.36 -21.56
CA TRP A 65 -10.20 -7.38 -20.53
C TRP A 65 -9.79 -8.77 -21.02
N GLN A 66 -10.23 -9.20 -22.21
CA GLN A 66 -9.84 -10.48 -22.81
C GLN A 66 -8.33 -10.63 -23.04
N ARG A 67 -7.62 -9.53 -23.32
CA ARG A 67 -6.16 -9.55 -23.46
C ARG A 67 -5.44 -9.55 -22.12
N LEU A 68 -6.02 -8.94 -21.10
CA LEU A 68 -5.41 -8.75 -19.79
C LEU A 68 -5.70 -9.92 -18.84
N SER A 69 -6.92 -10.47 -18.88
CA SER A 69 -7.37 -11.53 -17.97
C SER A 69 -6.42 -12.74 -17.90
N PRO A 70 -5.82 -13.24 -19.00
CA PRO A 70 -4.93 -14.40 -18.92
C PRO A 70 -3.60 -14.08 -18.22
N ARG A 71 -3.20 -12.80 -18.17
CA ARG A 71 -1.99 -12.34 -17.47
C ARG A 71 -2.25 -12.03 -16.00
N LEU A 72 -3.52 -11.80 -15.65
CA LEU A 72 -3.97 -11.56 -14.27
C LEU A 72 -4.43 -12.82 -13.56
N GLU A 73 -4.71 -13.91 -14.27
CA GLU A 73 -4.92 -15.22 -13.68
C GLU A 73 -3.64 -15.70 -12.99
N ARG A 74 -3.47 -15.23 -11.76
CA ARG A 74 -2.56 -15.76 -10.76
C ARG A 74 -2.67 -17.26 -10.80
N ARG A 75 -1.53 -17.90 -11.04
CA ARG A 75 -1.31 -19.34 -11.00
C ARG A 75 -2.24 -19.98 -9.98
N ARG A 76 -3.23 -20.72 -10.49
CA ARG A 76 -4.37 -21.25 -9.74
C ARG A 76 -3.83 -22.11 -8.59
N TRP A 77 -3.89 -21.60 -7.36
CA TRP A 77 -3.37 -22.23 -6.14
C TRP A 77 -3.89 -23.65 -5.90
N TRP A 78 -5.06 -24.00 -6.45
CA TRP A 78 -5.61 -25.35 -6.42
C TRP A 78 -4.96 -26.32 -7.43
N GLU A 79 -4.13 -25.88 -8.38
CA GLU A 79 -3.26 -26.76 -9.18
C GLU A 79 -2.14 -27.41 -8.34
N ILE A 80 -1.92 -26.92 -7.12
CA ILE A 80 -1.05 -27.56 -6.11
C ILE A 80 -1.70 -28.86 -5.59
N LEU A 81 -3.02 -29.05 -5.74
CA LEU A 81 -3.76 -30.27 -5.41
C LEU A 81 -3.76 -31.33 -6.54
N ALA A 82 -2.78 -31.32 -7.46
CA ALA A 82 -2.62 -32.42 -8.40
C ALA A 82 -2.34 -33.76 -7.66
N PRO A 83 -2.99 -34.87 -8.02
CA PRO A 83 -2.95 -36.13 -7.25
C PRO A 83 -1.54 -36.74 -7.10
N ARG A 84 -0.60 -36.40 -7.98
CA ARG A 84 0.82 -36.78 -7.86
C ARG A 84 1.56 -36.10 -6.70
N ARG A 85 1.07 -34.96 -6.20
CA ARG A 85 1.68 -34.23 -5.07
C ARG A 85 1.13 -34.68 -3.71
N LEU A 86 -0.03 -35.36 -3.67
CA LEU A 86 -0.56 -35.96 -2.44
C LEU A 86 0.34 -37.07 -1.88
N ALA A 87 1.06 -37.80 -2.74
CA ALA A 87 2.06 -38.78 -2.30
C ALA A 87 3.24 -38.13 -1.57
N ALA A 88 3.59 -36.87 -1.90
CA ALA A 88 4.65 -36.13 -1.22
C ALA A 88 4.19 -35.55 0.13
N PHE A 89 2.89 -35.28 0.32
CA PHE A 89 2.35 -34.87 1.63
C PHE A 89 2.26 -36.03 2.61
N ALA A 90 2.04 -37.27 2.14
CA ALA A 90 2.00 -38.45 3.00
C ALA A 90 3.36 -38.73 3.67
N SER A 91 4.48 -38.53 2.97
CA SER A 91 5.81 -38.70 3.56
C SER A 91 6.12 -37.62 4.60
N ILE A 92 5.71 -36.37 4.38
CA ILE A 92 5.83 -35.28 5.36
C ILE A 92 4.98 -35.58 6.60
N ALA A 93 3.73 -36.02 6.43
CA ALA A 93 2.88 -36.41 7.55
C ALA A 93 3.48 -37.57 8.36
N ALA A 94 4.05 -38.58 7.68
CA ALA A 94 4.75 -39.68 8.36
C ALA A 94 5.99 -39.19 9.14
N LEU A 95 6.77 -38.24 8.59
CA LEU A 95 7.90 -37.64 9.30
C LEU A 95 7.46 -36.82 10.52
N VAL A 96 6.36 -36.08 10.43
CA VAL A 96 5.78 -35.32 11.56
C VAL A 96 5.31 -36.28 12.66
N VAL A 97 4.63 -37.37 12.31
CA VAL A 97 4.19 -38.39 13.28
C VAL A 97 5.39 -39.09 13.91
N ALA A 98 6.42 -39.42 13.13
CA ALA A 98 7.66 -40.00 13.65
C ALA A 98 8.40 -39.03 14.60
N ALA A 99 8.55 -37.77 14.21
CA ALA A 99 9.15 -36.73 15.06
C ALA A 99 8.33 -36.50 16.35
N PHE A 100 7.00 -36.55 16.26
CA PHE A 100 6.11 -36.46 17.41
C PHE A 100 6.30 -37.66 18.36
N LEU A 101 6.35 -38.88 17.84
CA LEU A 101 6.60 -40.08 18.64
C LEU A 101 7.99 -40.05 19.28
N VAL A 102 9.02 -39.60 18.56
CA VAL A 102 10.37 -39.40 19.11
C VAL A 102 10.34 -38.35 20.24
N GLY A 103 9.68 -37.21 20.05
CA GLY A 103 9.55 -36.18 21.08
C GLY A 103 8.70 -36.62 22.29
N ARG A 104 7.75 -37.54 22.09
CA ARG A 104 6.86 -38.08 23.13
C ARG A 104 7.55 -39.10 24.04
N TYR A 105 8.49 -39.88 23.51
CA TYR A 105 9.11 -41.02 24.18
C TYR A 105 10.61 -40.86 24.47
N ALA A 106 11.29 -39.89 23.86
CA ALA A 106 12.68 -39.59 24.20
C ALA A 106 12.78 -38.87 25.57
N PRO A 107 13.76 -39.22 26.42
CA PRO A 107 14.04 -38.46 27.63
C PRO A 107 14.42 -37.01 27.26
N LYS A 108 13.67 -36.04 27.81
CA LYS A 108 13.83 -34.60 27.55
C LYS A 108 15.29 -34.17 27.74
N PRO A 109 16.00 -33.72 26.68
CA PRO A 109 17.16 -32.88 26.87
C PRO A 109 16.68 -31.56 27.50
N GLN A 110 17.40 -31.10 28.51
CA GLN A 110 17.15 -29.82 29.17
C GLN A 110 17.18 -28.72 28.10
N PRO A 111 16.07 -27.98 27.87
CA PRO A 111 16.04 -26.97 26.83
C PRO A 111 17.03 -25.87 27.20
N ALA A 112 17.97 -25.60 26.31
CA ALA A 112 18.67 -24.32 26.31
C ALA A 112 17.61 -23.20 26.27
N PRO A 113 17.81 -22.10 27.00
CA PRO A 113 16.84 -21.01 27.01
C PRO A 113 16.56 -20.58 25.56
N PRO A 114 15.28 -20.37 25.18
CA PRO A 114 14.99 -19.86 23.85
C PRO A 114 15.72 -18.53 23.72
N GLU A 115 16.56 -18.41 22.69
CA GLU A 115 17.02 -17.10 22.24
C GLU A 115 15.75 -16.32 21.91
N THR A 116 15.35 -15.44 22.84
CA THR A 116 14.24 -14.54 22.61
C THR A 116 14.69 -13.67 21.44
N VAL A 117 14.12 -13.91 20.25
CA VAL A 117 14.20 -12.95 19.15
C VAL A 117 13.91 -11.60 19.79
N SER A 118 14.90 -10.71 19.78
CA SER A 118 14.80 -9.47 20.55
C SER A 118 13.53 -8.75 20.14
N GLU A 119 12.87 -8.09 21.09
CA GLU A 119 11.65 -7.33 20.82
C GLU A 119 11.87 -6.38 19.63
N GLN A 120 13.07 -5.81 19.52
CA GLN A 120 13.54 -5.01 18.39
C GLN A 120 13.62 -5.77 17.06
N ALA A 121 14.02 -7.04 17.04
CA ALA A 121 14.02 -7.85 15.82
C ALA A 121 12.60 -8.17 15.36
N ARG A 122 11.66 -8.44 16.28
CA ARG A 122 10.23 -8.58 15.96
C ARG A 122 9.63 -7.27 15.45
N LEU A 123 9.96 -6.15 16.07
CA LEU A 123 9.53 -4.81 15.64
C LEU A 123 10.05 -4.46 14.25
N ARG A 124 11.31 -4.80 13.92
CA ARG A 124 11.87 -4.60 12.56
C ARG A 124 11.19 -5.46 11.50
N ILE A 125 10.83 -6.71 11.84
CA ILE A 125 10.09 -7.59 10.92
C ILE A 125 8.70 -7.03 10.67
N LEU A 126 8.02 -6.53 11.71
CA LEU A 126 6.72 -5.86 11.57
C LEU A 126 6.83 -4.57 10.73
N LEU A 127 7.86 -3.76 10.93
CA LEU A 127 8.09 -2.54 10.14
C LEU A 127 8.41 -2.83 8.67
N ALA A 128 9.06 -3.95 8.38
CA ALA A 128 9.31 -4.40 7.01
C ALA A 128 8.04 -4.89 6.28
N ASP A 129 6.94 -5.10 7.00
CA ASP A 129 5.65 -5.50 6.43
C ASP A 129 4.66 -4.33 6.36
N VAL A 130 5.05 -3.15 6.86
CA VAL A 130 4.22 -1.94 6.83
C VAL A 130 3.95 -1.48 5.40
N GLY A 131 4.91 -1.63 4.48
CA GLY A 131 4.75 -1.20 3.08
C GLY A 131 3.62 -1.93 2.39
N GLU A 132 3.66 -3.26 2.42
CA GLU A 132 2.61 -4.13 1.89
C GLU A 132 1.25 -3.86 2.56
N HIS A 133 1.23 -3.57 3.87
CA HIS A 133 0.00 -3.20 4.55
C HIS A 133 -0.57 -1.85 4.09
N LEU A 134 0.29 -0.82 3.92
CA LEU A 134 -0.13 0.49 3.41
C LEU A 134 -0.65 0.40 1.98
N GLU A 135 -0.04 -0.41 1.11
CA GLU A 135 -0.56 -0.65 -0.23
C GLU A 135 -1.94 -1.32 -0.22
N ARG A 136 -2.14 -2.30 0.69
CA ARG A 136 -3.43 -2.96 0.87
C ARG A 136 -4.50 -1.99 1.35
N CYS A 137 -4.16 -1.10 2.29
CA CYS A 137 -5.02 -0.01 2.73
C CYS A 137 -5.35 0.97 1.59
N GLN A 138 -4.35 1.38 0.80
CA GLN A 138 -4.56 2.29 -0.34
C GLN A 138 -5.53 1.68 -1.35
N ARG A 139 -5.35 0.39 -1.69
CA ARG A 139 -6.23 -0.31 -2.63
C ARG A 139 -7.67 -0.33 -2.14
N ALA A 140 -7.87 -0.62 -0.84
CA ALA A 140 -9.20 -0.63 -0.23
C ALA A 140 -9.86 0.76 -0.24
N VAL A 141 -9.11 1.82 0.10
CA VAL A 141 -9.64 3.20 0.08
C VAL A 141 -9.97 3.63 -1.36
N ILE A 142 -9.15 3.27 -2.36
CA ILE A 142 -9.43 3.56 -3.77
C ILE A 142 -10.67 2.80 -4.26
N GLU A 143 -10.85 1.55 -3.84
CA GLU A 143 -12.02 0.74 -4.18
C GLU A 143 -13.30 1.35 -3.60
N LEU A 144 -13.25 1.80 -2.34
CA LEU A 144 -14.34 2.53 -1.69
C LEU A 144 -14.65 3.88 -2.36
N VAL A 145 -13.61 4.63 -2.74
CA VAL A 145 -13.79 5.93 -3.42
C VAL A 145 -14.37 5.73 -4.83
N ASN A 146 -14.08 4.62 -5.50
CA ASN A 146 -14.57 4.36 -6.85
C ASN A 146 -15.89 3.56 -6.93
N THR A 147 -16.51 3.21 -5.79
CA THR A 147 -17.79 2.48 -5.79
C THR A 147 -18.95 3.41 -6.21
N ASN A 148 -19.61 3.13 -7.33
CA ASN A 148 -20.71 3.97 -7.85
C ASN A 148 -22.09 3.44 -7.42
N GLY A 149 -22.93 4.30 -6.83
CA GLY A 149 -24.36 4.02 -6.55
C GLY A 149 -24.78 4.24 -5.10
N ALA A 150 -26.05 3.98 -4.78
CA ALA A 150 -26.47 3.73 -3.39
C ALA A 150 -26.09 2.28 -3.07
N VAL A 151 -25.01 2.10 -2.30
CA VAL A 151 -24.37 0.79 -2.11
C VAL A 151 -24.53 0.37 -0.66
N ASP A 152 -24.79 -0.93 -0.49
CA ASP A 152 -24.62 -1.64 0.76
C ASP A 152 -23.12 -1.88 0.95
N ILE A 153 -22.50 -1.12 1.86
CA ILE A 153 -21.05 -1.06 2.08
C ILE A 153 -20.63 -2.04 3.20
N SER A 154 -21.54 -2.95 3.58
CA SER A 154 -21.30 -3.93 4.64
C SER A 154 -20.08 -4.82 4.37
N THR A 155 -19.79 -5.12 3.10
CA THR A 155 -18.58 -5.85 2.69
C THR A 155 -17.31 -5.05 2.93
N GLU A 156 -17.30 -3.76 2.60
CA GLU A 156 -16.16 -2.87 2.74
C GLU A 156 -15.95 -2.46 4.21
N GLN A 157 -17.02 -2.43 5.02
CA GLN A 157 -16.95 -2.18 6.47
C GLN A 157 -16.24 -3.31 7.21
N ALA A 158 -16.63 -4.57 6.95
CA ALA A 158 -15.98 -5.74 7.56
C ALA A 158 -14.47 -5.79 7.24
N TRP A 159 -14.08 -5.30 6.06
CA TRP A 159 -12.68 -5.23 5.65
C TRP A 159 -11.94 -4.08 6.33
N THR A 160 -12.62 -2.96 6.58
CA THR A 160 -12.05 -1.79 7.27
C THR A 160 -11.74 -2.08 8.74
N GLU A 161 -12.55 -2.90 9.42
CA GLU A 161 -12.28 -3.33 10.81
C GLU A 161 -10.96 -4.11 10.95
N GLU A 162 -10.67 -5.02 10.01
CA GLU A 162 -9.42 -5.78 9.99
C GLU A 162 -8.21 -4.86 9.75
N LEU A 163 -8.36 -3.85 8.88
CA LEU A 163 -7.33 -2.86 8.60
C LEU A 163 -7.06 -1.95 9.81
N VAL A 164 -8.08 -1.59 10.60
CA VAL A 164 -7.90 -0.80 11.85
C VAL A 164 -7.06 -1.58 12.87
N ALA A 165 -7.34 -2.87 13.06
CA ALA A 165 -6.62 -3.69 14.03
C ALA A 165 -5.13 -3.83 13.66
N ALA A 166 -4.84 -4.07 12.38
CA ALA A 166 -3.47 -4.14 11.86
C ALA A 166 -2.75 -2.78 11.93
N ASN A 167 -3.42 -1.69 11.55
CA ASN A 167 -2.84 -0.35 11.64
C ASN A 167 -2.41 0.01 13.07
N ARG A 168 -3.26 -0.25 14.08
CA ARG A 168 -2.90 -0.04 15.50
C ARG A 168 -1.63 -0.78 15.92
N LEU A 169 -1.43 -1.99 15.41
CA LEU A 169 -0.24 -2.79 15.69
C LEU A 169 1.01 -2.13 15.09
N TYR A 170 0.94 -1.68 13.83
CA TYR A 170 2.05 -1.00 13.17
C TYR A 170 2.34 0.38 13.79
N ARG A 171 1.32 1.12 14.23
CA ARG A 171 1.50 2.42 14.91
C ARG A 171 2.28 2.26 16.21
N ARG A 172 1.90 1.29 17.05
CA ARG A 172 2.63 0.96 18.28
C ARG A 172 4.06 0.51 17.99
N ALA A 173 4.27 -0.23 16.91
CA ALA A 173 5.61 -0.65 16.50
C ALA A 173 6.48 0.54 16.07
N ALA A 174 5.91 1.50 15.33
CA ALA A 174 6.57 2.73 14.94
C ALA A 174 6.91 3.63 16.14
N GLU A 175 5.99 3.77 17.10
CA GLU A 175 6.21 4.50 18.35
C GLU A 175 7.36 3.89 19.17
N ALA A 176 7.34 2.57 19.36
CA ALA A 176 8.39 1.85 20.08
C ALA A 176 9.76 1.92 19.39
N ALA A 177 9.77 2.05 18.06
CA ALA A 177 10.99 2.23 17.26
C ALA A 177 11.47 3.70 17.20
N GLY A 178 10.70 4.66 17.72
CA GLY A 178 11.01 6.09 17.64
C GLY A 178 10.75 6.74 16.28
N GLU A 179 10.06 6.05 15.37
CA GLU A 179 9.71 6.50 14.02
C GLU A 179 8.48 7.43 14.05
N ARG A 180 8.65 8.63 14.61
CA ARG A 180 7.54 9.57 14.90
C ARG A 180 6.72 9.96 13.66
N THR A 181 7.38 10.17 12.53
CA THR A 181 6.71 10.54 11.27
C THR A 181 5.83 9.41 10.74
N MET A 182 6.28 8.16 10.90
CA MET A 182 5.48 6.99 10.51
C MET A 182 4.29 6.81 11.46
N ALA A 183 4.52 6.96 12.77
CA ALA A 183 3.46 6.88 13.76
C ALA A 183 2.33 7.90 13.51
N SER A 184 2.68 9.15 13.15
CA SER A 184 1.68 10.19 12.87
C SER A 184 0.83 9.88 11.62
N VAL A 185 1.43 9.31 10.57
CA VAL A 185 0.68 8.92 9.36
C VAL A 185 -0.25 7.75 9.65
N LEU A 186 0.22 6.76 10.41
CA LEU A 186 -0.59 5.62 10.82
C LEU A 186 -1.76 6.07 11.72
N GLU A 187 -1.55 7.07 12.57
CA GLU A 187 -2.60 7.69 13.39
C GLU A 187 -3.69 8.39 12.54
N GLU A 188 -3.28 9.19 11.56
CA GLU A 188 -4.23 9.84 10.62
C GLU A 188 -5.02 8.80 9.81
N LEU A 189 -4.36 7.73 9.38
CA LEU A 189 -5.00 6.62 8.68
C LEU A 189 -5.96 5.86 9.61
N GLU A 190 -5.59 5.62 10.88
CA GLU A 190 -6.45 4.97 11.87
C GLU A 190 -7.76 5.75 12.05
N ARG A 191 -7.69 7.09 12.18
CA ARG A 191 -8.88 7.93 12.34
C ARG A 191 -9.86 7.77 11.17
N THR A 192 -9.33 7.71 9.97
CA THR A 192 -10.12 7.63 8.73
C THR A 192 -10.72 6.24 8.54
N LEU A 193 -9.95 5.18 8.81
CA LEU A 193 -10.46 3.82 8.79
C LEU A 193 -11.56 3.62 9.85
N VAL A 194 -11.41 4.20 11.05
CA VAL A 194 -12.44 4.13 12.10
C VAL A 194 -13.71 4.89 11.70
N GLU A 195 -13.58 6.03 11.02
CA GLU A 195 -14.73 6.80 10.50
C GLU A 195 -15.50 6.01 9.43
N ILE A 196 -14.77 5.35 8.52
CA ILE A 196 -15.36 4.48 7.49
C ILE A 196 -16.02 3.24 8.13
N ALA A 197 -15.37 2.61 9.10
CA ALA A 197 -15.90 1.43 9.79
C ALA A 197 -17.19 1.73 10.58
N ASN A 198 -17.31 2.95 11.14
CA ASN A 198 -18.51 3.37 11.89
C ASN A 198 -19.57 4.07 11.01
N SER A 199 -19.37 4.15 9.69
CA SER A 199 -20.38 4.72 8.80
C SER A 199 -21.62 3.81 8.69
N PRO A 200 -22.81 4.33 8.35
CA PRO A 200 -23.98 3.48 8.14
C PRO A 200 -23.76 2.51 6.95
N PRO A 201 -24.18 1.23 7.05
CA PRO A 201 -23.97 0.22 6.01
C PRO A 201 -24.68 0.53 4.70
N LYS A 202 -25.70 1.40 4.72
CA LYS A 202 -26.36 1.93 3.53
C LYS A 202 -26.11 3.43 3.50
N LEU A 203 -25.22 3.88 2.62
CA LEU A 203 -24.98 5.30 2.39
C LEU A 203 -25.84 5.80 1.24
N THR A 204 -26.40 7.00 1.40
CA THR A 204 -27.01 7.70 0.27
C THR A 204 -25.91 8.26 -0.64
N SER A 205 -26.26 8.62 -1.87
CA SER A 205 -25.32 9.23 -2.82
C SER A 205 -24.75 10.57 -2.34
N THR A 206 -25.44 11.25 -1.41
CA THR A 206 -24.95 12.47 -0.76
C THR A 206 -23.91 12.14 0.31
N ASP A 207 -24.16 11.16 1.16
CA ASP A 207 -23.22 10.75 2.22
C ASP A 207 -21.90 10.23 1.63
N LEU A 208 -21.97 9.47 0.54
CA LEU A 208 -20.78 9.01 -0.21
C LEU A 208 -19.97 10.16 -0.80
N ARG A 209 -20.62 11.24 -1.27
CA ARG A 209 -19.92 12.43 -1.78
C ARG A 209 -19.22 13.19 -0.66
N GLU A 210 -19.86 13.37 0.48
CA GLU A 210 -19.22 14.02 1.63
C GLU A 210 -18.03 13.22 2.17
N LEU A 211 -18.14 11.89 2.21
CA LEU A 211 -17.04 11.01 2.61
C LEU A 211 -15.85 11.13 1.65
N ARG A 212 -16.11 11.09 0.33
CA ARG A 212 -15.08 11.30 -0.70
C ARG A 212 -14.39 12.64 -0.56
N GLN A 213 -15.18 13.70 -0.34
CA GLN A 213 -14.66 15.05 -0.23
C GLN A 213 -13.77 15.19 1.02
N ARG A 214 -14.15 14.62 2.16
CA ARG A 214 -13.32 14.59 3.37
C ARG A 214 -12.02 13.81 3.20
N ILE A 215 -12.06 12.64 2.57
CA ILE A 215 -10.85 11.84 2.29
C ILE A 215 -9.90 12.61 1.35
N ALA A 216 -10.44 13.34 0.37
CA ALA A 216 -9.68 14.19 -0.53
C ALA A 216 -9.08 15.41 0.20
N GLU A 217 -9.86 16.11 1.01
CA GLU A 217 -9.42 17.27 1.81
C GLU A 217 -8.31 16.91 2.80
N GLN A 218 -8.34 15.72 3.38
CA GLN A 218 -7.30 15.24 4.29
C GLN A 218 -6.03 14.73 3.56
N GLY A 219 -6.08 14.60 2.23
CA GLY A 219 -4.92 14.21 1.41
C GLY A 219 -4.38 12.81 1.70
N ILE A 220 -5.19 11.92 2.27
CA ILE A 220 -4.72 10.64 2.84
C ILE A 220 -4.14 9.72 1.77
N LEU A 221 -4.77 9.65 0.60
CA LEU A 221 -4.27 8.82 -0.51
C LEU A 221 -2.91 9.29 -1.01
N PHE A 222 -2.66 10.61 -1.01
CA PHE A 222 -1.37 11.18 -1.37
C PHE A 222 -0.31 10.84 -0.32
N LYS A 223 -0.62 11.01 0.97
CA LYS A 223 0.29 10.64 2.06
C LYS A 223 0.62 9.14 2.04
N LEU A 224 -0.37 8.26 1.85
CA LEU A 224 -0.12 6.81 1.72
C LEU A 224 0.82 6.50 0.55
N ARG A 225 0.63 7.13 -0.60
CA ARG A 225 1.48 6.93 -1.78
C ARG A 225 2.92 7.37 -1.53
N VAL A 226 3.12 8.55 -0.95
CA VAL A 226 4.45 9.09 -0.65
C VAL A 226 5.17 8.25 0.40
N PHE A 227 4.47 7.79 1.44
CA PHE A 227 5.08 6.94 2.47
C PHE A 227 5.36 5.52 2.00
N GLY A 228 4.48 4.96 1.15
CA GLY A 228 4.72 3.68 0.49
C GLY A 228 6.00 3.71 -0.35
N SER A 229 6.16 4.72 -1.22
CA SER A 229 7.34 4.84 -2.07
C SER A 229 8.63 5.08 -1.28
N GLN A 230 8.59 5.86 -0.20
CA GLN A 230 9.74 6.06 0.69
C GLN A 230 10.16 4.77 1.41
N LEU A 231 9.20 3.93 1.80
CA LEU A 231 9.49 2.68 2.49
C LEU A 231 10.09 1.65 1.52
N GLU A 232 9.54 1.55 0.30
CA GLU A 232 10.12 0.73 -0.76
C GLU A 232 11.55 1.16 -1.13
N ALA A 233 11.80 2.46 -1.23
CA ALA A 233 13.14 2.99 -1.51
C ALA A 233 14.14 2.62 -0.40
N ARG A 234 13.72 2.69 0.87
CA ARG A 234 14.54 2.27 2.02
C ARG A 234 14.81 0.77 2.04
N GLU A 235 13.81 -0.05 1.73
CA GLU A 235 13.97 -1.50 1.63
C GLU A 235 14.97 -1.87 0.53
N GLN A 236 14.84 -1.28 -0.66
CA GLN A 236 15.76 -1.49 -1.78
C GLN A 236 17.18 -1.04 -1.46
N ALA A 237 17.35 0.11 -0.79
CA ALA A 237 18.66 0.58 -0.32
C ALA A 237 19.30 -0.40 0.67
N SER A 238 18.53 -0.89 1.65
CA SER A 238 19.00 -1.87 2.63
C SER A 238 19.36 -3.22 2.01
N ALA A 239 18.61 -3.66 1.00
CA ALA A 239 18.88 -4.89 0.26
C ALA A 239 20.18 -4.79 -0.56
N ARG A 240 20.40 -3.65 -1.23
CA ARG A 240 21.64 -3.36 -1.96
C ARG A 240 22.86 -3.34 -1.05
N GLU A 241 22.74 -2.76 0.15
CA GLU A 241 23.84 -2.71 1.11
C GLU A 241 24.18 -4.09 1.71
N ARG A 242 23.16 -4.94 1.94
CA ARG A 242 23.38 -6.34 2.33
C ARG A 242 24.09 -7.13 1.22
N ALA A 243 23.66 -6.99 -0.03
CA ALA A 243 24.30 -7.66 -1.17
C ALA A 243 25.78 -7.27 -1.33
N ARG A 244 26.13 -6.01 -1.04
CA ARG A 244 27.51 -5.50 -1.07
C ARG A 244 28.40 -6.01 0.06
N ARG A 245 27.83 -6.40 1.20
CA ARG A 245 28.57 -6.99 2.33
C ARG A 245 28.80 -8.50 2.21
N THR A 246 28.04 -9.16 1.34
CA THR A 246 28.13 -10.61 1.10
C THR A 246 28.99 -10.98 -0.12
N SER A 247 29.52 -9.98 -0.84
CA SER A 247 30.43 -10.14 -1.99
C SER A 247 31.83 -9.65 -1.64
#